data_AF-A0A2S2CWQ8-F1
#
_entry.id   AF-A0A2S2CWQ8-F1
#
_cell.length_a   1.000
_cell.length_b   1.000
_cell.length_c   1.000
_cell.angle_alpha   90.00
_cell.angle_beta   90.00
_cell.angle_gamma   90.00
#
_symmetry.space_group_name_H-M   'P 1'
#
loop_
_entity.id
_entity.type
_entity.pdbx_description
1 polymer ?
#
loop_
_entity_poly.entity_id
_entity_poly.type
_entity_poly.pdbx_seq_one_letter_code
_entity_poly.pdbx_strand_id
1 'polypeptide(L)'
;MPLRHAANPIAERRDELARAAVAIQFERWPQLYARYGEAGLEKCVEDLRYHVLYLAEAVAADSPALFREYVAWVKVLFTGLNIPASEIGQSLEILRDVVVARLGGETADRVTACVDAALGALPELPAEIPPFVQPDAPYGDLARAYLDSLLQGDRREAAELVSRRVEAGMPVHDLYLHVFQPVLREVGRLWQTGTITVAHEHFATAATQAIMSMLYPRIFAGERAGRSLVATCVSGELHEIGIRMVADFFEMAGWDTYYLGANTPAGSIVRAVEERDARVLAVSATITAHIGRVTDLIADVRRELNGRPLGILVGGYPFNLVPDLWRKVGADGFAASADEAVATAARLAGAAA
;
A
#
# COMPACT_ATOMS: atom_id res chain seq x y z
N MET A 1 -19.54 -3.38 20.54
CA MET A 1 -18.27 -2.67 20.79
C MET A 1 -17.27 -3.27 19.82
N PRO A 2 -16.76 -2.53 18.81
CA PRO A 2 -15.87 -3.13 17.83
C PRO A 2 -14.63 -3.64 18.56
N LEU A 3 -14.25 -4.89 18.29
CA LEU A 3 -12.98 -5.45 18.73
C LEU A 3 -11.89 -4.65 18.03
N ARG A 4 -11.44 -3.57 18.68
CA ARG A 4 -10.22 -2.86 18.34
C ARG A 4 -9.10 -3.91 18.37
N HIS A 5 -8.09 -3.74 17.52
CA HIS A 5 -6.73 -4.24 17.75
C HIS A 5 -6.51 -4.59 19.21
N ALA A 6 -6.09 -5.82 19.49
CA ALA A 6 -5.43 -6.10 20.76
C ALA A 6 -4.50 -4.91 21.03
N ALA A 7 -4.69 -4.22 22.16
CA ALA A 7 -4.06 -2.93 22.44
C ALA A 7 -2.62 -2.95 21.93
N ASN A 8 -2.29 -2.16 20.92
CA ASN A 8 -0.94 -2.13 20.36
C ASN A 8 -0.18 -1.06 21.16
N PRO A 9 0.59 -1.46 22.19
CA PRO A 9 1.15 -0.49 23.14
C PRO A 9 2.14 0.46 22.47
N ILE A 10 2.76 0.04 21.36
CA ILE A 10 3.67 0.87 20.57
C ILE A 10 2.87 1.94 19.81
N ALA A 11 1.79 1.53 19.12
CA ALA A 11 0.95 2.46 18.37
C ALA A 11 0.21 3.47 19.27
N GLU A 12 -0.26 3.04 20.44
CA GLU A 12 -0.93 3.89 21.43
C GLU A 12 -0.02 4.97 22.01
N ARG A 13 1.29 4.66 22.15
CA ARG A 13 2.31 5.58 22.69
C ARG A 13 3.15 6.22 21.59
N ARG A 14 2.68 6.21 20.33
CA ARG A 14 3.44 6.64 19.16
C ARG A 14 4.07 8.03 19.30
N ASP A 15 3.29 9.01 19.77
CA ASP A 15 3.79 10.39 19.92
C ASP A 15 4.86 10.49 21.02
N GLU A 16 4.61 9.85 22.16
CA GLU A 16 5.53 9.83 23.29
C GLU A 16 6.87 9.19 22.91
N LEU A 17 6.84 8.05 22.23
CA LEU A 17 8.02 7.31 21.79
C LEU A 17 8.80 8.09 20.73
N ALA A 18 8.11 8.69 19.75
CA ALA A 18 8.74 9.50 18.72
C ALA A 18 9.48 10.71 19.31
N ARG A 19 8.82 11.46 20.19
CA ARG A 19 9.43 12.64 20.85
C ARG A 19 10.62 12.27 21.72
N ALA A 20 10.53 11.16 22.46
CA ALA A 20 11.63 10.69 23.31
C ALA A 20 12.87 10.31 22.49
N ALA A 21 12.68 9.64 21.35
CA ALA A 21 13.79 9.27 20.49
C ALA A 21 14.39 10.48 19.74
N VAL A 22 13.58 11.43 19.27
CA VAL A 22 14.10 12.68 18.67
C VAL A 22 14.89 13.51 19.67
N ALA A 23 14.46 13.59 20.93
CA ALA A 23 15.21 14.29 21.97
C ALA A 23 16.63 13.71 22.12
N ILE A 24 16.75 12.38 22.18
CA ILE A 24 18.04 11.69 22.25
C ILE A 24 18.87 11.90 20.97
N GLN A 25 18.23 11.90 19.78
CA GLN A 25 18.93 12.19 18.51
C GLN A 25 19.54 13.59 18.51
N PHE A 26 18.77 14.60 18.95
CA PHE A 26 19.24 15.99 18.99
C PHE A 26 20.34 16.22 20.04
N GLU A 27 20.31 15.49 21.15
CA GLU A 27 21.38 15.49 22.15
C GLU A 27 22.66 14.82 21.62
N ARG A 28 22.53 13.69 20.92
CA ARG A 28 23.67 12.90 20.42
C ARG A 28 24.28 13.45 19.13
N TRP A 29 23.50 14.16 18.31
CA TRP A 29 23.91 14.70 17.00
C TRP A 29 23.73 16.22 16.93
N PRO A 30 24.65 17.02 17.52
CA PRO A 30 24.59 18.48 17.45
C PRO A 30 24.51 19.03 16.02
N GLN A 31 25.07 18.32 15.05
CA GLN A 31 25.00 18.63 13.61
C GLN A 31 23.56 18.55 13.05
N LEU A 32 22.71 17.69 13.58
CA LEU A 32 21.30 17.58 13.18
C LEU A 32 20.54 18.85 13.58
N TYR A 33 20.77 19.33 14.80
CA TYR A 33 20.24 20.61 15.27
C TYR A 33 20.79 21.78 14.44
N ALA A 34 22.10 21.79 14.14
CA ALA A 34 22.69 22.82 13.29
C ALA A 34 22.09 22.85 11.87
N ARG A 35 21.69 21.69 11.33
CA ARG A 35 21.09 21.56 9.99
C ARG A 35 19.63 22.02 9.95
N TYR A 36 18.84 21.74 10.99
CA TYR A 36 17.38 21.91 10.92
C TYR A 36 16.76 22.85 11.97
N GLY A 37 17.48 23.16 13.05
CA GLY A 37 17.01 24.03 14.14
C GLY A 37 15.73 23.55 14.83
N GLU A 38 15.05 24.44 15.57
CA GLU A 38 13.80 24.12 16.28
C GLU A 38 12.65 23.75 15.34
N ALA A 39 12.54 24.40 14.18
CA ALA A 39 11.53 24.05 13.17
C ALA A 39 11.78 22.65 12.57
N GLY A 40 13.03 22.18 12.61
CA GLY A 40 13.44 20.83 12.25
C GLY A 40 12.95 19.76 13.21
N LEU A 41 12.88 20.08 14.50
CA LEU A 41 12.53 19.11 15.54
C LEU A 41 11.15 18.51 15.31
N GLU A 42 10.13 19.33 15.07
CA GLU A 42 8.78 18.80 14.88
C GLU A 42 8.66 17.98 13.59
N LYS A 43 9.43 18.31 12.53
CA LYS A 43 9.52 17.49 11.32
C LYS A 43 10.17 16.14 11.60
N CYS A 44 11.28 16.12 12.35
CA CYS A 44 11.91 14.86 12.77
C CYS A 44 10.95 14.03 13.64
N VAL A 45 10.16 14.65 14.51
CA VAL A 45 9.13 13.95 15.30
C VAL A 45 8.06 13.37 14.38
N GLU A 46 7.60 14.13 13.38
CA GLU A 46 6.64 13.65 12.39
C GLU A 46 7.16 12.42 11.64
N ASP A 47 8.39 12.47 11.13
CA ASP A 47 9.04 11.35 10.45
C ASP A 47 9.18 10.13 11.38
N LEU A 48 9.59 10.35 12.64
CA LEU A 48 9.75 9.27 13.60
C LEU A 48 8.42 8.65 14.03
N ARG A 49 7.31 9.40 14.02
CA ARG A 49 5.97 8.82 14.23
C ARG A 49 5.65 7.79 13.16
N TYR A 50 6.11 7.98 11.91
CA TYR A 50 5.98 6.94 10.89
C TYR A 50 6.86 5.74 11.23
N HIS A 51 8.14 5.91 11.58
CA HIS A 51 9.00 4.77 11.97
C HIS A 51 8.36 3.93 13.09
N VAL A 52 7.83 4.59 14.12
CA VAL A 52 7.14 3.94 15.25
C VAL A 52 5.89 3.21 14.79
N LEU A 53 5.08 3.81 13.89
CA LEU A 53 3.87 3.18 13.36
C LEU A 53 4.19 1.89 12.58
N TYR A 54 5.18 1.95 11.68
CA TYR A 54 5.59 0.77 10.90
C TYR A 54 6.20 -0.32 11.78
N LEU A 55 6.98 0.05 12.81
CA LEU A 55 7.49 -0.88 13.81
C LEU A 55 6.36 -1.53 14.60
N ALA A 56 5.37 -0.75 15.03
CA ALA A 56 4.22 -1.24 15.79
C ALA A 56 3.46 -2.33 15.04
N GLU A 57 3.29 -2.17 13.72
CA GLU A 57 2.55 -3.08 12.85
C GLU A 57 3.36 -4.34 12.53
N ALA A 58 4.67 -4.19 12.29
CA ALA A 58 5.57 -5.33 12.12
C ALA A 58 5.67 -6.19 13.40
N VAL A 59 5.74 -5.54 14.56
CA VAL A 59 5.71 -6.22 15.86
C VAL A 59 4.37 -6.89 16.06
N ALA A 60 3.23 -6.23 15.85
CA ALA A 60 1.92 -6.86 16.03
C ALA A 60 1.74 -8.09 15.12
N ALA A 61 2.16 -8.01 13.85
CA ALA A 61 2.06 -9.10 12.88
C ALA A 61 3.11 -10.22 13.04
N ASP A 62 3.99 -10.12 14.03
CA ASP A 62 5.13 -11.02 14.24
C ASP A 62 5.96 -11.22 12.96
N SER A 63 6.34 -10.10 12.35
CA SER A 63 6.99 -10.12 11.04
C SER A 63 8.10 -9.08 10.94
N PRO A 64 9.33 -9.43 11.37
CA PRO A 64 10.52 -8.61 11.14
C PRO A 64 10.71 -8.22 9.66
N ALA A 65 10.26 -9.07 8.74
CA ALA A 65 10.28 -8.79 7.30
C ALA A 65 9.54 -7.49 6.95
N LEU A 66 8.37 -7.22 7.55
CA LEU A 66 7.61 -5.98 7.29
C LEU A 66 8.41 -4.73 7.65
N PHE A 67 9.13 -4.77 8.79
CA PHE A 67 9.94 -3.64 9.21
C PHE A 67 11.20 -3.50 8.36
N ARG A 68 11.83 -4.62 7.98
CA ARG A 68 12.97 -4.62 7.05
C ARG A 68 12.61 -3.98 5.70
N GLU A 69 11.46 -4.33 5.11
CA GLU A 69 11.01 -3.74 3.85
C GLU A 69 10.70 -2.25 3.99
N TYR A 70 10.16 -1.83 5.13
CA TYR A 70 10.00 -0.41 5.44
C TYR A 70 11.35 0.31 5.49
N VAL A 71 12.35 -0.26 6.17
CA VAL A 71 13.70 0.31 6.25
C VAL A 71 14.37 0.36 4.87
N ALA A 72 14.14 -0.61 3.99
CA ALA A 72 14.61 -0.59 2.61
C ALA A 72 14.00 0.60 1.83
N TRP A 73 12.70 0.81 2.00
CA TRP A 73 12.01 1.96 1.40
C TRP A 73 12.57 3.30 1.92
N VAL A 74 12.81 3.41 3.23
CA VAL A 74 13.42 4.60 3.85
C VAL A 74 14.86 4.82 3.35
N LYS A 75 15.65 3.76 3.16
CA LYS A 75 17.03 3.86 2.64
C LYS A 75 17.06 4.49 1.25
N VAL A 76 16.15 4.10 0.36
CA VAL A 76 16.03 4.69 -0.99
C VAL A 76 15.60 6.16 -0.90
N LEU A 77 14.61 6.49 -0.06
CA LEU A 77 14.18 7.87 0.18
C LEU A 77 15.33 8.75 0.67
N PHE A 78 16.04 8.29 1.70
CA PHE A 78 17.16 9.01 2.30
C PHE A 78 18.31 9.19 1.32
N THR A 79 18.58 8.19 0.48
CA THR A 79 19.58 8.29 -0.60
C THR A 79 19.20 9.42 -1.57
N GLY A 80 17.93 9.51 -1.99
CA GLY A 80 17.42 10.61 -2.83
C GLY A 80 17.53 11.99 -2.15
N LEU A 81 17.43 12.04 -0.82
CA LEU A 81 17.60 13.26 -0.01
C LEU A 81 19.06 13.56 0.40
N ASN A 82 20.04 12.78 -0.10
CA ASN A 82 21.44 12.85 0.30
C ASN A 82 21.67 12.69 1.81
N ILE A 83 20.92 11.80 2.46
CA ILE A 83 21.07 11.44 3.87
C ILE A 83 21.78 10.09 3.97
N PRO A 84 22.93 9.99 4.66
CA PRO A 84 23.68 8.74 4.80
C PRO A 84 22.88 7.63 5.48
N ALA A 85 23.03 6.39 5.01
CA ALA A 85 22.41 5.21 5.64
C ALA A 85 22.85 5.02 7.11
N SER A 86 24.02 5.53 7.50
CA SER A 86 24.47 5.53 8.89
C SER A 86 23.58 6.34 9.83
N GLU A 87 22.88 7.37 9.33
CA GLU A 87 21.91 8.13 10.14
C GLU A 87 20.62 7.32 10.37
N ILE A 88 20.20 6.51 9.39
CA ILE A 88 19.09 5.56 9.54
C ILE A 88 19.44 4.54 10.64
N GLY A 89 20.62 3.92 10.54
CA GLY A 89 21.05 2.90 11.50
C GLY A 89 21.03 3.41 12.94
N GLN A 90 21.67 4.55 13.20
CA GLN A 90 21.69 5.11 14.55
C GLN A 90 20.30 5.61 15.01
N SER A 91 19.45 6.10 14.10
CA SER A 91 18.07 6.49 14.41
C SER A 91 17.24 5.28 14.87
N LEU A 92 17.39 4.14 14.18
CA LEU A 92 16.74 2.88 14.53
C LEU A 92 17.25 2.30 15.85
N GLU A 93 18.55 2.39 16.14
CA GLU A 93 19.12 2.00 17.44
C GLU A 93 18.50 2.81 18.59
N ILE A 94 18.45 4.14 18.44
CA ILE A 94 17.83 5.02 19.44
C ILE A 94 16.35 4.67 19.61
N LEU A 95 15.63 4.45 18.51
CA LEU A 95 14.22 4.06 18.55
C LEU A 95 14.02 2.74 19.31
N ARG A 96 14.82 1.70 19.01
CA ARG A 96 14.78 0.41 19.73
C ARG A 96 14.99 0.62 21.22
N ASP A 97 16.05 1.33 21.61
CA ASP A 97 16.42 1.52 23.00
C ASP A 97 15.33 2.28 23.78
N VAL A 98 14.73 3.30 23.16
CA VAL A 98 13.59 4.04 23.74
C VAL A 98 12.37 3.15 23.91
N VAL A 99 12.00 2.39 22.88
CA VAL A 99 10.82 1.52 22.93
C VAL A 99 11.01 0.42 23.98
N VAL A 100 12.17 -0.23 24.03
CA VAL A 100 12.52 -1.27 25.02
C VAL A 100 12.62 -0.72 26.44
N ALA A 101 13.10 0.51 26.64
CA ALA A 101 13.13 1.11 27.97
C ALA A 101 11.73 1.48 28.47
N ARG A 102 10.81 1.81 27.56
CA ARG A 102 9.43 2.23 27.87
C ARG A 102 8.44 1.07 27.92
N LEU A 103 8.72 -0.02 27.23
CA LEU A 103 7.90 -1.23 27.13
C LEU A 103 8.74 -2.44 27.53
N GLY A 104 8.25 -3.25 28.46
CA GLY A 104 8.94 -4.45 28.93
C GLY A 104 8.35 -5.75 28.38
N GLY A 105 8.96 -6.87 28.76
CA GLY A 105 8.49 -8.23 28.46
C GLY A 105 8.55 -8.58 26.98
N GLU A 106 7.64 -9.43 26.54
CA GLU A 106 7.61 -10.00 25.18
C GLU A 106 7.58 -8.92 24.06
N THR A 107 6.97 -7.76 24.33
CA THR A 107 6.96 -6.66 23.36
C THR A 107 8.37 -6.11 23.11
N ALA A 108 9.19 -6.00 24.14
CA ALA A 108 10.58 -5.55 24.02
C ALA A 108 11.42 -6.53 23.21
N ASP A 109 11.22 -7.84 23.42
CA ASP A 109 11.93 -8.89 22.69
C ASP A 109 11.59 -8.85 21.20
N ARG A 110 10.31 -8.68 20.86
CA ARG A 110 9.85 -8.57 19.47
C ARG A 110 10.31 -7.30 18.78
N VAL A 111 10.34 -6.17 19.50
CA VAL A 111 10.92 -4.90 19.00
C VAL A 111 12.40 -5.07 18.71
N THR A 112 13.16 -5.67 19.63
CA THR A 112 14.58 -5.94 19.47
C THR A 112 14.82 -6.81 18.24
N ALA A 113 14.08 -7.93 18.12
CA ALA A 113 14.19 -8.82 16.96
C ALA A 113 13.88 -8.12 15.63
N CYS A 114 12.83 -7.27 15.57
CA CYS A 114 12.48 -6.54 14.36
C CYS A 114 13.54 -5.52 13.97
N VAL A 115 14.01 -4.71 14.92
CA VAL A 115 14.98 -3.64 14.65
C VAL A 115 16.36 -4.22 14.34
N ASP A 116 16.82 -5.21 15.10
CA ASP A 116 18.15 -5.83 14.88
C ASP A 116 18.22 -6.56 13.54
N ALA A 117 17.13 -7.23 13.12
CA ALA A 117 17.06 -7.82 11.79
C ALA A 117 17.15 -6.77 10.67
N ALA A 118 16.50 -5.61 10.85
CA ALA A 118 16.57 -4.52 9.89
C ALA A 118 17.96 -3.84 9.87
N LEU A 119 18.57 -3.63 11.04
CA LEU A 119 19.92 -3.09 11.18
C LEU A 119 20.98 -4.01 10.54
N GLY A 120 20.89 -5.31 10.80
CA GLY A 120 21.79 -6.31 10.22
C GLY A 120 21.70 -6.37 8.69
N ALA A 121 20.51 -6.19 8.13
CA ALA A 121 20.30 -6.17 6.68
C ALA A 121 20.65 -4.82 6.03
N LEU A 122 20.68 -3.71 6.79
CA LEU A 122 20.79 -2.34 6.27
C LEU A 122 21.92 -2.13 5.23
N PRO A 123 23.12 -2.70 5.38
CA PRO A 123 24.17 -2.56 4.36
C PRO A 123 23.77 -3.11 2.99
N GLU A 124 23.04 -4.23 2.97
CA GLU A 124 22.65 -4.98 1.76
C GLU A 124 21.33 -4.49 1.14
N LEU A 125 20.51 -3.76 1.89
CA LEU A 125 19.26 -3.20 1.37
C LEU A 125 19.51 -2.30 0.15
N PRO A 126 18.59 -2.24 -0.83
CA PRO A 126 18.77 -1.42 -2.02
C PRO A 126 18.90 0.07 -1.64
N ALA A 127 19.85 0.76 -2.27
CA ALA A 127 19.94 2.23 -2.23
C ALA A 127 19.17 2.88 -3.38
N GLU A 128 18.89 2.12 -4.44
CA GLU A 128 18.19 2.55 -5.63
C GLU A 128 17.19 1.49 -6.07
N ILE A 129 16.10 1.94 -6.71
CA ILE A 129 15.10 1.08 -7.34
C ILE A 129 15.22 1.31 -8.85
N PRO A 130 15.29 0.26 -9.68
CA PRO A 130 15.32 0.42 -11.12
C PRO A 130 14.01 1.04 -11.64
N PRO A 131 14.03 1.73 -12.79
CA PRO A 131 12.82 2.30 -13.37
C PRO A 131 11.75 1.23 -13.68
N PHE A 132 10.49 1.56 -13.47
CA PHE A 132 9.38 0.64 -13.76
C PHE A 132 8.88 0.74 -15.21
N VAL A 133 9.22 1.81 -15.91
CA VAL A 133 8.89 2.00 -17.33
C VAL A 133 10.16 1.77 -18.16
N GLN A 134 10.21 0.63 -18.84
CA GLN A 134 11.35 0.21 -19.66
C GLN A 134 10.97 0.24 -21.15
N PRO A 135 11.82 0.76 -22.06
CA PRO A 135 11.49 0.85 -23.49
C PRO A 135 11.28 -0.52 -24.17
N ASP A 136 11.95 -1.56 -23.69
CA ASP A 136 11.90 -2.92 -24.21
C ASP A 136 10.76 -3.78 -23.62
N ALA A 137 10.03 -3.25 -22.63
CA ALA A 137 8.84 -3.91 -22.09
C ALA A 137 7.67 -3.84 -23.10
N PRO A 138 6.67 -4.74 -22.99
CA PRO A 138 5.44 -4.63 -23.76
C PRO A 138 4.85 -3.22 -23.67
N TYR A 139 4.60 -2.60 -24.82
CA TYR A 139 4.10 -1.22 -24.93
C TYR A 139 4.97 -0.16 -24.21
N GLY A 140 6.27 -0.41 -24.03
CA GLY A 140 7.21 0.46 -23.33
C GLY A 140 7.25 1.90 -23.86
N ASP A 141 7.24 2.07 -25.19
CA ASP A 141 7.19 3.39 -25.83
C ASP A 141 5.92 4.17 -25.47
N LEU A 142 4.77 3.48 -25.39
CA LEU A 142 3.50 4.10 -25.00
C LEU A 142 3.51 4.45 -23.51
N ALA A 143 4.02 3.57 -22.66
CA ALA A 143 4.19 3.84 -21.23
C ALA A 143 5.10 5.05 -20.99
N ARG A 144 6.19 5.16 -21.75
CA ARG A 144 7.09 6.32 -21.68
C ARG A 144 6.40 7.61 -22.12
N ALA A 145 5.78 7.61 -23.29
CA ALA A 145 5.06 8.78 -23.79
C ALA A 145 3.93 9.22 -22.83
N TYR A 146 3.20 8.26 -22.27
CA TYR A 146 2.15 8.53 -21.30
C TYR A 146 2.70 9.17 -20.00
N LEU A 147 3.79 8.61 -19.46
CA LEU A 147 4.48 9.19 -18.30
C LEU A 147 4.96 10.62 -18.58
N ASP A 148 5.59 10.85 -19.73
CA ASP A 148 6.14 12.16 -20.10
C ASP A 148 5.01 13.21 -20.18
N SER A 149 3.87 12.88 -20.80
CA SER A 149 2.70 13.78 -20.84
C SER A 149 2.16 14.11 -19.44
N LEU A 150 2.11 13.12 -18.53
CA LEU A 150 1.69 13.35 -17.14
C LEU A 150 2.65 14.28 -16.39
N LEU A 151 3.96 14.06 -16.53
CA LEU A 151 4.98 14.88 -15.88
C LEU A 151 5.01 16.32 -16.41
N GLN A 152 4.63 16.52 -17.67
CA GLN A 152 4.49 17.85 -18.29
C GLN A 152 3.17 18.55 -17.93
N GLY A 153 2.27 17.89 -17.19
CA GLY A 153 0.96 18.46 -16.85
C GLY A 153 -0.06 18.38 -17.99
N ASP A 154 0.23 17.66 -19.08
CA ASP A 154 -0.63 17.55 -20.24
C ASP A 154 -1.55 16.32 -20.15
N ARG A 155 -2.58 16.45 -19.31
CA ARG A 155 -3.64 15.43 -19.19
C ARG A 155 -4.39 15.20 -20.50
N ARG A 156 -4.44 16.19 -21.40
CA ARG A 156 -5.15 16.07 -22.67
C ARG A 156 -4.39 15.12 -23.60
N GLU A 157 -3.09 15.36 -23.80
CA GLU A 157 -2.26 14.46 -24.61
C GLU A 157 -2.23 13.05 -24.01
N ALA A 158 -2.10 12.93 -22.68
CA ALA A 158 -2.17 11.63 -22.00
C ALA A 158 -3.48 10.87 -22.32
N ALA A 159 -4.62 11.56 -22.32
CA ALA A 159 -5.92 10.97 -22.67
C ALA A 159 -6.06 10.65 -24.17
N GLU A 160 -5.50 11.49 -25.04
CA GLU A 160 -5.50 11.28 -26.50
C GLU A 160 -4.60 10.10 -26.92
N LEU A 161 -3.45 9.92 -26.26
CA LEU A 161 -2.58 8.74 -26.43
C LEU A 161 -3.33 7.44 -26.12
N VAL A 162 -4.01 7.40 -24.98
CA VAL A 162 -4.81 6.24 -24.55
C VAL A 162 -5.96 5.99 -25.50
N SER A 163 -6.76 7.02 -25.81
CA SER A 163 -7.93 6.90 -26.69
C SER A 163 -7.56 6.35 -28.05
N ARG A 164 -6.50 6.89 -28.69
CA ARG A 164 -6.02 6.42 -30.00
C ARG A 164 -5.62 4.94 -29.99
N ARG A 165 -4.95 4.49 -28.93
CA ARG A 165 -4.48 3.09 -28.81
C ARG A 165 -5.63 2.12 -28.62
N VAL A 166 -6.58 2.49 -27.78
CA VAL A 166 -7.78 1.69 -27.54
C VAL A 166 -8.69 1.67 -28.76
N GLU A 167 -8.82 2.78 -29.51
CA GLU A 167 -9.52 2.82 -30.81
C GLU A 167 -8.84 1.98 -31.88
N ALA A 168 -7.51 1.89 -31.85
CA ALA A 168 -6.73 1.00 -32.71
C ALA A 168 -6.79 -0.49 -32.29
N GLY A 169 -7.60 -0.84 -31.29
CA GLY A 169 -7.86 -2.22 -30.89
C GLY A 169 -6.98 -2.75 -29.75
N MET A 170 -6.20 -1.91 -29.08
CA MET A 170 -5.47 -2.32 -27.87
C MET A 170 -6.45 -2.75 -26.77
N PRO A 171 -6.29 -3.96 -26.18
CA PRO A 171 -7.11 -4.38 -25.05
C PRO A 171 -6.94 -3.44 -23.85
N VAL A 172 -8.04 -3.08 -23.18
CA VAL A 172 -8.00 -2.28 -21.94
C VAL A 172 -7.19 -2.99 -20.85
N HIS A 173 -7.29 -4.32 -20.80
CA HIS A 173 -6.44 -5.19 -19.99
C HIS A 173 -4.94 -4.87 -20.15
N ASP A 174 -4.44 -4.88 -21.39
CA ASP A 174 -3.03 -4.64 -21.69
C ASP A 174 -2.62 -3.22 -21.32
N LEU A 175 -3.51 -2.24 -21.55
CA LEU A 175 -3.26 -0.85 -21.18
C LEU A 175 -3.06 -0.72 -19.67
N TYR A 176 -3.85 -1.42 -18.86
CA TYR A 176 -3.73 -1.40 -17.41
C TYR A 176 -2.39 -1.99 -16.96
N LEU A 177 -2.05 -3.20 -17.44
CA LEU A 177 -0.85 -3.92 -16.98
C LEU A 177 0.46 -3.32 -17.49
N HIS A 178 0.46 -2.80 -18.71
CA HIS A 178 1.68 -2.43 -19.42
C HIS A 178 1.89 -0.92 -19.56
N VAL A 179 0.86 -0.11 -19.29
CA VAL A 179 0.97 1.36 -19.31
C VAL A 179 0.66 1.94 -17.95
N PHE A 180 -0.57 1.80 -17.43
CA PHE A 180 -0.96 2.48 -16.19
C PHE A 180 -0.18 1.97 -14.97
N GLN A 181 -0.10 0.67 -14.77
CA GLN A 181 0.61 0.09 -13.63
C GLN A 181 2.10 0.48 -13.58
N PRO A 182 2.92 0.26 -14.62
CA PRO A 182 4.33 0.63 -14.58
C PRO A 182 4.53 2.14 -14.47
N VAL A 183 3.67 2.96 -15.10
CA VAL A 183 3.76 4.42 -15.00
C VAL A 183 3.47 4.91 -13.58
N LEU A 184 2.42 4.40 -12.92
CA LEU A 184 2.12 4.79 -11.54
C LEU A 184 3.21 4.34 -10.55
N ARG A 185 3.81 3.17 -10.77
CA ARG A 185 4.98 2.73 -10.00
C ARG A 185 6.19 3.64 -10.25
N GLU A 186 6.41 4.05 -11.49
CA GLU A 186 7.50 4.98 -11.84
C GLU A 186 7.28 6.36 -11.23
N VAL A 187 6.06 6.90 -11.26
CA VAL A 187 5.69 8.14 -10.56
C VAL A 187 6.01 8.01 -9.06
N GLY A 188 5.63 6.90 -8.42
CA GLY A 188 5.95 6.63 -7.02
C GLY A 188 7.46 6.60 -6.74
N ARG A 189 8.24 5.95 -7.62
CA ARG A 189 9.71 5.89 -7.53
C ARG A 189 10.37 7.26 -7.70
N LEU A 190 9.91 8.06 -8.68
CA LEU A 190 10.39 9.41 -8.92
C LEU A 190 10.07 10.33 -7.74
N TRP A 191 8.90 10.17 -7.11
CA TRP A 191 8.53 10.90 -5.91
C TRP A 191 9.40 10.49 -4.71
N GLN A 192 9.53 9.18 -4.47
CA GLN A 192 10.35 8.64 -3.38
C GLN A 192 11.81 9.10 -3.46
N THR A 193 12.36 9.21 -4.67
CA THR A 193 13.75 9.66 -4.89
C THR A 193 13.90 11.18 -4.92
N GLY A 194 12.83 11.95 -4.71
CA GLY A 194 12.85 13.42 -4.75
C GLY A 194 13.01 14.01 -6.15
N THR A 195 12.88 13.21 -7.21
CA THR A 195 12.96 13.66 -8.61
C THR A 195 11.74 14.49 -9.00
N ILE A 196 10.56 14.14 -8.46
CA ILE A 196 9.32 14.91 -8.63
C ILE A 196 8.72 15.24 -7.27
N THR A 197 7.94 16.32 -7.22
CA THR A 197 7.21 16.71 -6.00
C THR A 197 5.91 15.93 -5.86
N VAL A 198 5.33 15.95 -4.65
CA VAL A 198 3.99 15.40 -4.39
C VAL A 198 2.90 16.01 -5.29
N ALA A 199 3.07 17.25 -5.76
CA ALA A 199 2.13 17.87 -6.69
C ALA A 199 2.09 17.16 -8.06
N HIS A 200 3.25 16.70 -8.54
CA HIS A 200 3.33 15.92 -9.78
C HIS A 200 2.69 14.54 -9.60
N GLU A 201 2.96 13.88 -8.46
CA GLU A 201 2.33 12.61 -8.12
C GLU A 201 0.81 12.74 -8.10
N HIS A 202 0.27 13.70 -7.36
CA HIS A 202 -1.17 13.93 -7.27
C HIS A 202 -1.79 14.23 -8.64
N PHE A 203 -1.13 15.04 -9.46
CA PHE A 203 -1.61 15.31 -10.82
C PHE A 203 -1.65 14.04 -11.67
N ALA A 204 -0.56 13.25 -11.68
CA ALA A 204 -0.46 12.03 -12.46
C ALA A 204 -1.51 10.98 -12.05
N THR A 205 -1.69 10.80 -10.74
CA THR A 205 -2.70 9.91 -10.14
C THR A 205 -4.11 10.36 -10.53
N ALA A 206 -4.44 11.65 -10.35
CA ALA A 206 -5.78 12.19 -10.70
C ALA A 206 -6.07 12.14 -12.20
N ALA A 207 -5.08 12.45 -13.05
CA ALA A 207 -5.22 12.35 -14.51
C ALA A 207 -5.46 10.90 -14.95
N THR A 208 -4.71 9.95 -14.39
CA THR A 208 -4.89 8.52 -14.68
C THR A 208 -6.27 8.03 -14.24
N GLN A 209 -6.74 8.42 -13.05
CA GLN A 209 -8.09 8.08 -12.59
C GLN A 209 -9.20 8.60 -13.52
N ALA A 210 -9.05 9.81 -14.07
CA ALA A 210 -10.00 10.37 -15.03
C ALA A 210 -9.98 9.60 -16.36
N ILE A 211 -8.79 9.24 -16.84
CA ILE A 211 -8.61 8.48 -18.08
C ILE A 211 -9.17 7.05 -17.94
N MET A 212 -8.97 6.39 -16.79
CA MET A 212 -9.60 5.10 -16.50
C MET A 212 -11.14 5.17 -16.63
N SER A 213 -11.77 6.23 -16.13
CA SER A 213 -13.23 6.42 -16.24
C SER A 213 -13.72 6.52 -17.70
N MET A 214 -12.88 7.01 -18.62
CA MET A 214 -13.23 7.08 -20.06
C MET A 214 -13.32 5.69 -20.71
N LEU A 215 -12.76 4.66 -20.08
CA LEU A 215 -12.70 3.30 -20.61
C LEU A 215 -13.90 2.44 -20.20
N TYR A 216 -14.75 2.93 -19.28
CA TYR A 216 -15.92 2.22 -18.78
C TYR A 216 -16.90 1.69 -19.85
N PRO A 217 -17.16 2.39 -20.97
CA PRO A 217 -17.98 1.82 -22.05
C PRO A 217 -17.43 0.52 -22.63
N ARG A 218 -16.12 0.28 -22.55
CA ARG A 218 -15.46 -0.96 -23.00
C ARG A 218 -15.34 -2.00 -21.89
N ILE A 219 -15.09 -1.55 -20.66
CA ILE A 219 -14.98 -2.43 -19.49
C ILE A 219 -16.33 -3.11 -19.19
N PHE A 220 -17.45 -2.38 -19.30
CA PHE A 220 -18.79 -2.91 -19.02
C PHE A 220 -19.49 -3.54 -20.22
N ALA A 221 -18.78 -3.75 -21.35
CA ALA A 221 -19.39 -4.27 -22.57
C ALA A 221 -19.63 -5.79 -22.56
N GLY A 222 -19.01 -6.52 -21.63
CA GLY A 222 -19.08 -7.98 -21.56
C GLY A 222 -20.39 -8.53 -20.99
N GLU A 223 -20.63 -9.82 -21.23
CA GLU A 223 -21.76 -10.54 -20.62
C GLU A 223 -21.53 -10.77 -19.12
N ARG A 224 -22.61 -10.71 -18.34
CA ARG A 224 -22.56 -10.92 -16.89
C ARG A 224 -22.48 -12.41 -16.58
N ALA A 225 -21.52 -12.80 -15.76
CA ALA A 225 -21.28 -14.17 -15.28
C ALA A 225 -22.10 -14.53 -14.02
N GLY A 226 -22.93 -13.60 -13.52
CA GLY A 226 -23.77 -13.82 -12.34
C GLY A 226 -23.01 -13.92 -11.01
N ARG A 227 -21.81 -13.33 -10.91
CA ARG A 227 -20.97 -13.31 -9.70
C ARG A 227 -20.81 -11.89 -9.19
N SER A 228 -20.88 -11.70 -7.89
CA SER A 228 -20.82 -10.38 -7.23
C SER A 228 -19.55 -10.22 -6.38
N LEU A 229 -18.96 -9.03 -6.44
CA LEU A 229 -17.76 -8.64 -5.69
C LEU A 229 -18.01 -7.31 -4.97
N VAL A 230 -17.61 -7.18 -3.71
CA VAL A 230 -17.35 -5.87 -3.09
C VAL A 230 -15.83 -5.65 -3.08
N ALA A 231 -15.38 -4.50 -3.60
CA ALA A 231 -13.96 -4.17 -3.70
C ALA A 231 -13.67 -2.87 -2.94
N THR A 232 -12.71 -2.88 -2.01
CA THR A 232 -12.48 -1.73 -1.13
C THR A 232 -11.04 -1.62 -0.64
N CYS A 233 -10.60 -0.40 -0.36
CA CYS A 233 -9.46 -0.16 0.51
C CYS A 233 -9.90 -0.21 1.97
N VAL A 234 -9.03 -0.70 2.84
CA VAL A 234 -9.26 -0.66 4.28
C VAL A 234 -9.36 0.78 4.80
N SER A 235 -10.02 0.98 5.94
CA SER A 235 -10.13 2.30 6.59
C SER A 235 -8.76 2.98 6.76
N GLY A 236 -8.72 4.27 6.43
CA GLY A 236 -7.57 5.16 6.37
C GLY A 236 -6.53 4.85 5.28
N GLU A 237 -6.77 3.87 4.40
CA GLU A 237 -6.02 3.69 3.17
C GLU A 237 -6.59 4.59 2.06
N LEU A 238 -5.74 5.42 1.46
CA LEU A 238 -6.11 6.37 0.41
C LEU A 238 -5.66 5.91 -0.99
N HIS A 239 -4.78 4.92 -1.08
CA HIS A 239 -4.18 4.46 -2.33
C HIS A 239 -5.10 3.47 -3.07
N GLU A 240 -6.19 4.00 -3.64
CA GLU A 240 -7.28 3.19 -4.19
C GLU A 240 -7.11 2.72 -5.65
N ILE A 241 -6.16 3.26 -6.42
CA ILE A 241 -6.04 2.90 -7.86
C ILE A 241 -5.85 1.39 -8.05
N GLY A 242 -5.03 0.73 -7.20
CA GLY A 242 -4.79 -0.70 -7.32
C GLY A 242 -6.07 -1.53 -7.20
N ILE A 243 -6.93 -1.23 -6.21
CA ILE A 243 -8.20 -1.95 -6.04
C ILE A 243 -9.23 -1.56 -7.10
N ARG A 244 -9.17 -0.34 -7.63
CA ARG A 244 -9.98 0.07 -8.79
C ARG A 244 -9.61 -0.73 -10.03
N MET A 245 -8.31 -0.90 -10.29
CA MET A 245 -7.84 -1.75 -11.40
C MET A 245 -8.32 -3.19 -11.24
N VAL A 246 -8.25 -3.75 -10.03
CA VAL A 246 -8.81 -5.07 -9.74
C VAL A 246 -10.32 -5.10 -10.03
N ALA A 247 -11.11 -4.12 -9.55
CA ALA A 247 -12.54 -4.07 -9.83
C ALA A 247 -12.83 -4.02 -11.35
N ASP A 248 -12.10 -3.22 -12.11
CA ASP A 248 -12.25 -3.14 -13.57
C ASP A 248 -11.92 -4.49 -14.25
N PHE A 249 -10.94 -5.25 -13.75
CA PHE A 249 -10.62 -6.59 -14.26
C PHE A 249 -11.74 -7.59 -13.99
N PHE A 250 -12.37 -7.52 -12.83
CA PHE A 250 -13.53 -8.33 -12.50
C PHE A 250 -14.73 -7.99 -13.39
N GLU A 251 -14.96 -6.71 -13.67
CA GLU A 251 -16.00 -6.26 -14.62
C GLU A 251 -15.74 -6.78 -16.03
N MET A 252 -14.49 -6.70 -16.52
CA MET A 252 -14.11 -7.30 -17.81
C MET A 252 -14.30 -8.83 -17.82
N ALA A 253 -14.20 -9.49 -16.67
CA ALA A 253 -14.48 -10.92 -16.50
C ALA A 253 -15.97 -11.23 -16.25
N GLY A 254 -16.87 -10.25 -16.35
CA GLY A 254 -18.31 -10.40 -16.24
C GLY A 254 -18.85 -10.41 -14.81
N TRP A 255 -18.05 -10.08 -13.80
CA TRP A 255 -18.53 -9.95 -12.42
C TRP A 255 -19.25 -8.62 -12.23
N ASP A 256 -20.28 -8.61 -11.38
CA ASP A 256 -20.93 -7.41 -10.87
C ASP A 256 -20.15 -6.87 -9.67
N THR A 257 -19.40 -5.80 -9.88
CA THR A 257 -18.51 -5.24 -8.87
C THR A 257 -19.12 -4.01 -8.21
N TYR A 258 -19.01 -3.98 -6.88
CA TYR A 258 -19.33 -2.81 -6.08
C TYR A 258 -18.03 -2.26 -5.49
N TYR A 259 -17.43 -1.34 -6.24
CA TYR A 259 -16.21 -0.65 -5.87
C TYR A 259 -16.51 0.50 -4.90
N LEU A 260 -16.03 0.38 -3.66
CA LEU A 260 -16.26 1.34 -2.57
C LEU A 260 -15.19 2.44 -2.48
N GLY A 261 -14.04 2.25 -3.14
CA GLY A 261 -12.93 3.20 -3.09
C GLY A 261 -12.10 3.18 -1.80
N ALA A 262 -11.43 4.30 -1.57
CA ALA A 262 -10.58 4.59 -0.43
C ALA A 262 -11.34 4.67 0.90
N ASN A 263 -10.63 4.40 2.01
CA ASN A 263 -11.00 4.80 3.36
C ASN A 263 -12.46 4.48 3.77
N THR A 264 -12.97 3.30 3.39
CA THR A 264 -14.35 2.93 3.73
C THR A 264 -14.42 2.37 5.16
N PRO A 265 -15.33 2.87 6.03
CA PRO A 265 -15.50 2.31 7.38
C PRO A 265 -15.98 0.86 7.37
N ALA A 266 -15.51 0.04 8.32
CA ALA A 266 -15.80 -1.40 8.38
C ALA A 266 -17.31 -1.73 8.37
N GLY A 267 -18.11 -1.06 9.21
CA GLY A 267 -19.56 -1.29 9.24
C GLY A 267 -20.28 -0.97 7.92
N SER A 268 -19.77 -0.01 7.14
CA SER A 268 -20.29 0.28 5.79
C SER A 268 -19.90 -0.80 4.79
N ILE A 269 -18.72 -1.41 4.93
CA ILE A 269 -18.27 -2.53 4.09
C ILE A 269 -19.13 -3.76 4.35
N VAL A 270 -19.38 -4.11 5.63
CA VAL A 270 -20.25 -5.24 5.99
C VAL A 270 -21.63 -5.07 5.38
N ARG A 271 -22.24 -3.91 5.58
CA ARG A 271 -23.55 -3.59 5.02
C ARG A 271 -23.57 -3.68 3.49
N ALA A 272 -22.54 -3.18 2.81
CA ALA A 272 -22.43 -3.29 1.35
C ALA A 272 -22.35 -4.75 0.88
N VAL A 273 -21.61 -5.61 1.60
CA VAL A 273 -21.53 -7.05 1.32
C VAL A 273 -22.88 -7.74 1.47
N GLU A 274 -23.72 -7.32 2.43
CA GLU A 274 -25.09 -7.81 2.61
C GLU A 274 -26.03 -7.31 1.52
N GLU A 275 -26.09 -6.00 1.29
CA GLU A 275 -27.01 -5.37 0.33
C GLU A 275 -26.77 -5.83 -1.12
N ARG A 276 -25.54 -6.23 -1.46
CA ARG A 276 -25.14 -6.66 -2.81
C ARG A 276 -25.16 -8.18 -3.02
N ASP A 277 -25.60 -8.95 -2.03
CA ASP A 277 -25.38 -10.40 -1.96
C ASP A 277 -23.96 -10.82 -2.42
N ALA A 278 -22.93 -10.09 -1.96
CA ALA A 278 -21.57 -10.30 -2.46
C ALA A 278 -21.02 -11.68 -2.09
N ARG A 279 -20.43 -12.38 -3.05
CA ARG A 279 -19.78 -13.70 -2.82
C ARG A 279 -18.31 -13.58 -2.48
N VAL A 280 -17.70 -12.47 -2.88
CA VAL A 280 -16.30 -12.15 -2.57
C VAL A 280 -16.20 -10.71 -2.05
N LEU A 281 -15.37 -10.52 -1.02
CA LEU A 281 -14.88 -9.23 -0.57
C LEU A 281 -13.39 -9.15 -0.93
N ALA A 282 -13.02 -8.25 -1.85
CA ALA A 282 -11.63 -7.92 -2.15
C ALA A 282 -11.19 -6.70 -1.35
N VAL A 283 -10.16 -6.88 -0.52
CA VAL A 283 -9.59 -5.82 0.32
C VAL A 283 -8.16 -5.52 -0.13
N SER A 284 -7.87 -4.26 -0.41
CA SER A 284 -6.52 -3.80 -0.72
C SER A 284 -5.92 -2.98 0.42
N ALA A 285 -4.63 -3.19 0.65
CA ALA A 285 -3.78 -2.31 1.45
C ALA A 285 -2.46 -2.05 0.72
N THR A 286 -2.01 -0.80 0.72
CA THR A 286 -0.75 -0.40 0.09
C THR A 286 0.30 -0.09 1.14
N ILE A 287 -0.12 0.53 2.25
CA ILE A 287 0.76 0.87 3.37
C ILE A 287 0.83 -0.32 4.33
N THR A 288 2.03 -0.82 4.65
CA THR A 288 2.19 -1.94 5.61
C THR A 288 1.67 -1.58 7.00
N ALA A 289 1.64 -0.30 7.35
CA ALA A 289 1.03 0.20 8.57
C ALA A 289 -0.50 0.02 8.66
N HIS A 290 -1.16 -0.46 7.59
CA HIS A 290 -2.60 -0.71 7.56
C HIS A 290 -2.97 -2.19 7.69
N ILE A 291 -2.00 -3.10 7.82
CA ILE A 291 -2.22 -4.55 7.94
C ILE A 291 -3.12 -4.86 9.14
N GLY A 292 -2.87 -4.22 10.28
CA GLY A 292 -3.72 -4.38 11.44
C GLY A 292 -5.18 -4.07 11.11
N ARG A 293 -5.45 -2.96 10.43
CA ARG A 293 -6.82 -2.58 10.07
C ARG A 293 -7.49 -3.59 9.13
N VAL A 294 -6.72 -4.27 8.28
CA VAL A 294 -7.24 -5.36 7.45
C VAL A 294 -7.67 -6.52 8.33
N THR A 295 -6.87 -6.88 9.34
CA THR A 295 -7.21 -7.93 10.32
C THR A 295 -8.51 -7.60 11.05
N ASP A 296 -8.66 -6.37 11.55
CA ASP A 296 -9.87 -5.91 12.23
C ASP A 296 -11.09 -5.97 11.30
N LEU A 297 -10.96 -5.48 10.07
CA LEU A 297 -12.03 -5.54 9.08
C LEU A 297 -12.49 -6.98 8.83
N ILE A 298 -11.55 -7.91 8.63
CA ILE A 298 -11.86 -9.32 8.40
C ILE A 298 -12.57 -9.90 9.61
N ALA A 299 -12.07 -9.64 10.83
CA ALA A 299 -12.72 -10.11 12.05
C ALA A 299 -14.14 -9.56 12.22
N ASP A 300 -14.36 -8.27 11.93
CA ASP A 300 -15.66 -7.62 11.98
C ASP A 300 -16.63 -8.24 10.95
N VAL A 301 -16.19 -8.41 9.70
CA VAL A 301 -16.98 -9.06 8.64
C VAL A 301 -17.38 -10.48 9.03
N ARG A 302 -16.45 -11.28 9.55
CA ARG A 302 -16.74 -12.66 9.97
C ARG A 302 -17.74 -12.72 11.13
N ARG A 303 -17.58 -11.83 12.10
CA ARG A 303 -18.47 -11.74 13.27
C ARG A 303 -19.89 -11.33 12.85
N GLU A 304 -20.01 -10.34 11.99
CA GLU A 304 -21.31 -9.74 11.65
C GLU A 304 -22.10 -10.58 10.63
N LEU A 305 -21.42 -11.26 9.70
CA LEU A 305 -22.08 -12.11 8.70
C LEU A 305 -22.47 -13.51 9.21
N ASN A 306 -22.13 -13.86 10.45
CA ASN A 306 -22.61 -15.04 11.18
C ASN A 306 -22.69 -16.35 10.36
N GLY A 307 -21.58 -16.72 9.69
CA GLY A 307 -21.50 -17.97 8.93
C GLY A 307 -22.04 -17.92 7.50
N ARG A 308 -22.48 -16.75 7.02
CA ARG A 308 -22.77 -16.56 5.59
C ARG A 308 -21.51 -16.85 4.75
N PRO A 309 -21.61 -17.66 3.68
CA PRO A 309 -20.48 -17.93 2.81
C PRO A 309 -20.00 -16.65 2.11
N LEU A 310 -18.76 -16.26 2.38
CA LEU A 310 -18.08 -15.12 1.76
C LEU A 310 -16.60 -15.45 1.63
N GLY A 311 -16.08 -15.39 0.39
CA GLY A 311 -14.65 -15.44 0.15
C GLY A 311 -14.00 -14.08 0.42
N ILE A 312 -13.00 -14.02 1.28
CA ILE A 312 -12.23 -12.80 1.54
C ILE A 312 -10.88 -12.91 0.83
N LEU A 313 -10.68 -12.07 -0.17
CA LEU A 313 -9.45 -11.96 -0.95
C LEU A 313 -8.70 -10.69 -0.53
N VAL A 314 -7.40 -10.82 -0.22
CA VAL A 314 -6.55 -9.66 0.06
C VAL A 314 -5.47 -9.49 -1.00
N GLY A 315 -5.04 -8.24 -1.19
CA GLY A 315 -3.95 -7.91 -2.10
C GLY A 315 -3.34 -6.55 -1.79
N GLY A 316 -2.37 -6.17 -2.61
CA GLY A 316 -1.61 -4.93 -2.44
C GLY A 316 -0.23 -5.17 -1.84
N TYR A 317 0.55 -4.09 -1.70
CA TYR A 317 1.99 -4.15 -1.50
C TYR A 317 2.43 -5.01 -0.30
N PRO A 318 1.84 -4.90 0.90
CA PRO A 318 2.27 -5.70 2.06
C PRO A 318 2.12 -7.21 1.85
N PHE A 319 1.07 -7.63 1.14
CA PHE A 319 0.80 -9.05 0.88
C PHE A 319 1.71 -9.61 -0.21
N ASN A 320 2.17 -8.77 -1.14
CA ASN A 320 3.20 -9.16 -2.13
C ASN A 320 4.57 -9.36 -1.48
N LEU A 321 4.86 -8.65 -0.39
CA LEU A 321 6.14 -8.73 0.31
C LEU A 321 6.27 -9.97 1.20
N VAL A 322 5.19 -10.37 1.85
CA VAL A 322 5.20 -11.42 2.88
C VAL A 322 4.21 -12.52 2.50
N PRO A 323 4.67 -13.64 1.90
CA PRO A 323 3.81 -14.67 1.31
C PRO A 323 2.72 -15.26 2.22
N ASP A 324 2.95 -15.31 3.54
CA ASP A 324 2.02 -15.88 4.52
C ASP A 324 1.17 -14.83 5.26
N LEU A 325 1.35 -13.54 4.95
CA LEU A 325 0.67 -12.46 5.67
C LEU A 325 -0.86 -12.55 5.55
N TRP A 326 -1.37 -12.93 4.39
CA TRP A 326 -2.81 -13.06 4.16
C TRP A 326 -3.47 -14.10 5.08
N ARG A 327 -2.74 -15.16 5.44
CA ARG A 327 -3.20 -16.17 6.40
C ARG A 327 -3.25 -15.60 7.81
N LYS A 328 -2.22 -14.82 8.19
CA LYS A 328 -2.13 -14.17 9.50
C LYS A 328 -3.28 -13.18 9.76
N VAL A 329 -3.72 -12.46 8.73
CA VAL A 329 -4.85 -11.52 8.82
C VAL A 329 -6.23 -12.21 8.71
N GLY A 330 -6.28 -13.52 8.47
CA GLY A 330 -7.52 -14.31 8.40
C GLY A 330 -8.27 -14.28 7.05
N ALA A 331 -7.60 -13.91 5.96
CA ALA A 331 -8.18 -13.96 4.62
C ALA A 331 -8.25 -15.41 4.08
N ASP A 332 -9.12 -15.64 3.09
CA ASP A 332 -9.26 -16.96 2.43
C ASP A 332 -8.35 -17.11 1.20
N GLY A 333 -7.87 -15.99 0.66
CA GLY A 333 -6.97 -15.97 -0.48
C GLY A 333 -6.16 -14.69 -0.58
N PHE A 334 -5.11 -14.79 -1.38
CA PHE A 334 -4.24 -13.70 -1.77
C PHE A 334 -4.06 -13.72 -3.29
N ALA A 335 -3.88 -12.54 -3.88
CA ALA A 335 -3.48 -12.39 -5.28
C ALA A 335 -2.42 -11.30 -5.42
N ALA A 336 -1.35 -11.60 -6.17
CA ALA A 336 -0.26 -10.66 -6.42
C ALA A 336 -0.55 -9.67 -7.56
N SER A 337 -1.54 -10.00 -8.40
CA SER A 337 -1.95 -9.24 -9.59
C SER A 337 -3.47 -9.24 -9.75
N ALA A 338 -3.97 -8.36 -10.63
CA ALA A 338 -5.40 -8.31 -10.95
C ALA A 338 -5.89 -9.60 -11.64
N ASP A 339 -5.08 -10.22 -12.50
CA ASP A 339 -5.40 -11.50 -13.14
C ASP A 339 -5.52 -12.64 -12.12
N GLU A 340 -4.55 -12.74 -11.22
CA GLU A 340 -4.58 -13.73 -10.15
C GLU A 340 -5.77 -13.48 -9.22
N ALA A 341 -6.19 -12.23 -9.03
CA ALA A 341 -7.33 -11.88 -8.20
C ALA A 341 -8.63 -12.45 -8.78
N VAL A 342 -8.86 -12.29 -10.09
CA VAL A 342 -10.03 -12.84 -10.78
C VAL A 342 -10.06 -14.38 -10.66
N ALA A 343 -8.93 -15.04 -10.95
CA ALA A 343 -8.81 -16.49 -10.87
C ALA A 343 -9.04 -17.02 -9.44
N THR A 344 -8.44 -16.36 -8.44
CA THR A 344 -8.55 -16.74 -7.04
C THR A 344 -9.96 -16.55 -6.51
N ALA A 345 -10.60 -15.42 -6.83
CA ALA A 345 -11.97 -15.17 -6.42
C ALA A 345 -12.96 -16.13 -7.06
N ALA A 346 -12.77 -16.54 -8.32
CA ALA A 346 -13.61 -17.56 -8.95
C ALA A 346 -13.59 -18.88 -8.19
N ARG A 347 -12.41 -19.30 -7.69
CA ARG A 347 -12.26 -20.49 -6.84
C ARG A 347 -12.93 -20.30 -5.48
N LEU A 348 -12.78 -19.14 -4.84
CA LEU A 348 -13.40 -18.84 -3.54
C LEU A 348 -14.92 -18.79 -3.64
N ALA A 349 -15.48 -18.15 -4.66
CA ALA A 349 -16.91 -18.08 -4.90
C ALA A 349 -17.53 -19.46 -5.17
N GLY A 350 -16.80 -20.35 -5.86
CA GLY A 350 -17.23 -21.73 -6.10
C GLY A 350 -17.17 -22.63 -4.87
N ALA A 351 -16.28 -22.36 -3.91
CA ALA A 351 -16.21 -23.07 -2.63
C ALA A 351 -17.21 -22.55 -1.58
N ALA A 352 -17.74 -21.35 -1.79
CA ALA A 352 -18.74 -20.69 -0.95
C ALA A 352 -20.20 -20.96 -1.39
N ALA A 353 -20.39 -21.73 -2.46
CA ALA A 353 -21.69 -22.21 -2.95
C ALA A 353 -21.93 -23.64 -2.44
#